data_AF-A0AAX0I5D9-F1
#
_entry.id   AF-A0AAX0I5D9-F1
#
_cell.length_a   1.000
_cell.length_b   1.000
_cell.length_c   1.000
_cell.angle_alpha   90.00
_cell.angle_beta   90.00
_cell.angle_gamma   90.00
#
_symmetry.space_group_name_H-M   'P 1'
#
loop_
_entity.id
_entity.type
_entity.pdbx_description
1 polymer ?
#
loop_
_entity_poly.entity_id
_entity_poly.type
_entity_poly.pdbx_seq_one_letter_code
_entity_poly.pdbx_strand_id
1 'polypeptide(L)'
;MAPRRPIAPALAQQLASVLLPTGYRGPAFLVFDNFRSILRYNNSTAYALAVGLLADGYAGRAGVEQPWPKDDPPLNSTAQITELQQRLTDKGFDVGGIDGVLGAQTRQGIRAFQRIQQLPQDGYASTSLLARLRAA
;
A
#
# COMPACT_ATOMS: atom_id res chain seq x y z
N MET A 1 9.26 9.48 20.46
CA MET A 1 9.33 9.39 18.99
C MET A 1 10.74 8.94 18.66
N ALA A 2 10.95 7.79 18.01
CA ALA A 2 12.29 7.37 17.58
C ALA A 2 12.86 8.44 16.62
N PRO A 3 14.17 8.74 16.67
CA PRO A 3 14.78 9.73 15.80
C PRO A 3 14.61 9.29 14.35
N ARG A 4 13.93 10.12 13.54
CA ARG A 4 13.78 9.86 12.10
C ARG A 4 15.16 9.83 11.47
N ARG A 5 15.52 8.72 10.81
CA ARG A 5 16.75 8.63 10.02
C ARG A 5 16.75 9.74 8.96
N PRO A 6 17.76 10.62 8.92
CA PRO A 6 17.80 11.69 7.93
C PRO A 6 17.91 11.09 6.53
N ILE A 7 17.22 11.71 5.56
CA ILE A 7 17.36 11.35 4.15
C ILE A 7 18.80 11.68 3.74
N ALA A 8 19.50 10.72 3.14
CA ALA A 8 20.86 10.93 2.68
C ALA A 8 20.90 12.11 1.68
N PRO A 9 21.90 13.00 1.74
CA PRO A 9 21.96 14.18 0.86
C PRO A 9 21.84 13.85 -0.64
N ALA A 10 22.40 12.72 -1.07
CA ALA A 10 22.32 12.24 -2.45
C ALA A 10 20.90 11.91 -2.91
N LEU A 11 19.97 11.62 -1.99
CA LEU A 11 18.58 11.31 -2.27
C LEU A 11 17.65 12.53 -2.13
N ALA A 12 18.13 13.63 -1.54
CA ALA A 12 17.29 14.77 -1.16
C ALA A 12 16.61 15.47 -2.37
N GLN A 13 17.24 15.41 -3.55
CA GLN A 13 16.72 16.00 -4.79
C GLN A 13 16.08 14.97 -5.73
N GLN A 14 16.08 13.68 -5.36
CA GLN A 14 15.50 12.64 -6.19
C GLN A 14 13.98 12.57 -6.00
N LEU A 15 13.27 12.27 -7.09
CA LEU A 15 11.84 11.97 -7.01
C LEU A 15 11.63 10.67 -6.22
N ALA A 16 10.75 10.75 -5.23
CA ALA A 16 10.37 9.61 -4.41
C ALA A 16 8.86 9.35 -4.52
N SER A 17 8.45 8.15 -4.14
CA SER A 17 7.05 7.83 -3.87
C SER A 17 6.92 7.30 -2.44
N VAL A 18 5.76 7.55 -1.83
CA VAL A 18 5.44 7.00 -0.52
C VAL A 18 4.81 5.61 -0.72
N LEU A 19 5.39 4.61 -0.06
CA LEU A 19 4.87 3.25 -0.01
C LEU A 19 4.37 2.95 1.41
N LEU A 20 3.11 2.52 1.51
CA LEU A 20 2.45 2.06 2.74
C LEU A 20 1.98 0.61 2.54
N PRO A 21 2.83 -0.40 2.80
CA PRO A 21 2.51 -1.79 2.45
C PRO A 21 1.32 -2.35 3.25
N THR A 22 1.07 -1.82 4.44
CA THR A 22 0.01 -2.25 5.35
C THR A 22 -0.84 -1.07 5.84
N GLY A 23 -1.12 -0.13 4.93
CA GLY A 23 -1.94 1.05 5.23
C GLY A 23 -1.29 2.06 6.18
N TYR A 24 -2.07 3.06 6.59
CA TYR A 24 -1.57 4.21 7.36
C TYR A 24 -1.03 3.89 8.76
N ARG A 25 -1.37 2.71 9.31
CA ARG A 25 -0.93 2.25 10.64
C ARG A 25 0.42 1.53 10.63
N GLY A 26 0.91 1.18 9.44
CA GLY A 26 2.15 0.44 9.27
C GLY A 26 3.37 1.31 8.99
N PRO A 27 4.53 0.67 8.77
CA PRO A 27 5.73 1.37 8.34
C PRO A 27 5.52 2.06 6.98
N ALA A 28 6.09 3.26 6.86
CA ALA A 28 6.10 4.03 5.63
C ALA A 28 7.52 4.08 5.05
N PHE A 29 7.61 3.96 3.73
CA PHE A 29 8.88 4.00 3.01
C PHE A 29 8.87 5.10 1.95
N LEU A 30 9.98 5.80 1.82
CA LEU A 30 10.29 6.55 0.60
C LEU A 30 11.00 5.61 -0.36
N VAL A 31 10.43 5.41 -1.54
CA VAL A 31 11.01 4.59 -2.60
C VAL A 31 11.44 5.46 -3.77
N PHE A 32 12.62 5.19 -4.31
CA PHE A 32 13.29 6.00 -5.34
C PHE A 32 13.40 5.23 -6.66
N ASP A 33 14.15 5.76 -7.63
CA ASP A 33 14.27 5.16 -8.96
C ASP A 33 14.86 3.75 -8.96
N ASN A 34 15.74 3.43 -8.00
CA ASN A 34 16.23 2.07 -7.82
C ASN A 34 15.10 1.07 -7.52
N PHE A 35 14.08 1.47 -6.75
CA PHE A 35 12.90 0.65 -6.48
C PHE A 35 12.09 0.42 -7.75
N ARG A 36 11.94 1.46 -8.60
CA ARG A 36 11.29 1.34 -9.92
C ARG A 36 12.05 0.39 -10.84
N SER A 37 13.38 0.37 -10.76
CA SER A 37 14.21 -0.61 -11.49
C SER A 37 13.96 -2.04 -11.03
N ILE A 38 13.80 -2.29 -9.72
CA ILE A 38 13.45 -3.62 -9.20
C ILE A 38 12.05 -4.06 -9.69
N LEU A 39 11.08 -3.12 -9.74
CA LEU A 39 9.74 -3.41 -10.27
C LEU A 39 9.73 -3.83 -11.74
N ARG A 40 10.73 -3.43 -12.54
CA ARG A 40 10.89 -3.92 -13.92
C ARG A 40 11.28 -5.40 -13.99
N TYR A 41 11.92 -5.92 -12.95
CA TYR A 41 12.26 -7.35 -12.84
C TYR A 41 11.05 -8.17 -12.40
N ASN A 42 10.34 -7.70 -11.37
CA ASN A 42 9.08 -8.27 -10.92
C ASN A 42 8.16 -7.16 -10.41
N ASN A 43 7.00 -6.99 -11.05
CA ASN A 43 6.06 -5.90 -10.77
C ASN A 43 5.21 -6.14 -9.51
N SER A 44 5.87 -6.39 -8.38
CA SER A 44 5.26 -6.55 -7.05
C SER A 44 5.96 -5.64 -6.06
N THR A 45 5.20 -4.76 -5.41
CA THR A 45 5.74 -3.87 -4.37
C THR A 45 6.27 -4.65 -3.17
N ALA A 46 5.63 -5.76 -2.80
CA ALA A 46 6.10 -6.64 -1.74
C ALA A 46 7.45 -7.29 -2.10
N TYR A 47 7.61 -7.75 -3.34
CA TYR A 47 8.87 -8.28 -3.84
C TYR A 47 9.98 -7.22 -3.81
N ALA A 48 9.72 -6.04 -4.39
CA ALA A 48 10.71 -4.98 -4.45
C ALA A 48 11.13 -4.48 -3.05
N LEU A 49 10.17 -4.42 -2.12
CA LEU A 49 10.45 -4.11 -0.72
C LEU A 49 11.31 -5.19 -0.06
N ALA A 50 11.01 -6.47 -0.28
CA ALA A 50 11.80 -7.58 0.26
C ALA A 50 13.25 -7.55 -0.26
N VAL A 51 13.46 -7.30 -1.56
CA VAL A 51 14.80 -7.15 -2.15
C VAL A 51 15.56 -5.99 -1.49
N GLY A 52 14.92 -4.83 -1.33
CA GLY A 52 15.54 -3.67 -0.68
C GLY A 52 15.92 -3.95 0.77
N LEU A 53 15.01 -4.54 1.55
CA LEU A 53 15.25 -4.89 2.96
C LEU A 53 16.34 -5.97 3.11
N LEU A 54 16.38 -6.96 2.21
CA LEU A 54 17.41 -7.98 2.20
C LEU A 54 18.80 -7.38 1.90
N ALA A 55 18.88 -6.49 0.91
CA ALA A 55 20.12 -5.78 0.59
C ALA A 55 20.60 -4.90 1.75
N ASP A 56 19.69 -4.19 2.42
CA ASP A 56 20.00 -3.43 3.63
C ASP A 56 20.48 -4.34 4.76
N GLY A 57 19.90 -5.54 4.92
CA GLY A 57 20.32 -6.56 5.88
C GLY A 57 21.74 -7.06 5.63
N TYR A 58 22.12 -7.36 4.38
CA TYR A 58 23.50 -7.72 4.03
C TYR A 58 24.49 -6.58 4.27
N ALA A 59 24.04 -5.32 4.17
CA ALA A 59 24.84 -4.14 4.49
C ALA A 59 24.89 -3.82 6.00
N GLY A 60 24.32 -4.66 6.87
CA GLY A 60 24.30 -4.47 8.32
C GLY A 60 23.45 -3.27 8.78
N ARG A 61 22.52 -2.79 7.94
CA ARG A 61 21.64 -1.67 8.28
C ARG A 61 20.52 -2.13 9.21
N ALA A 62 20.03 -1.21 10.03
CA ALA A 62 18.86 -1.44 10.86
C ALA A 62 17.65 -1.81 9.99
N GLY A 63 16.87 -2.79 10.46
CA GLY A 63 15.64 -3.22 9.82
C GLY A 63 14.50 -2.21 9.98
N VAL A 64 13.27 -2.66 9.71
CA VAL A 64 12.08 -1.82 9.84
C VAL A 64 11.81 -1.53 11.31
N GLU A 65 11.95 -0.26 11.72
CA GLU A 65 11.77 0.16 13.11
C GLU A 65 10.31 0.12 13.58
N GLN A 66 9.36 0.47 12.70
CA GLN A 66 7.95 0.45 13.05
C GLN A 66 7.36 -0.96 12.98
N PRO A 67 6.53 -1.35 13.96
CA PRO A 67 5.90 -2.66 13.95
C PRO A 67 4.88 -2.79 12.81
N TRP A 68 4.74 -4.01 12.32
CA TRP A 68 3.72 -4.35 11.34
C TRP A 68 2.37 -4.59 12.04
N PRO A 69 1.29 -3.89 11.65
CA PRO A 69 -0.04 -4.14 12.18
C PRO A 69 -0.51 -5.55 11.78
N LYS A 70 -1.21 -6.22 12.70
CA LYS A 70 -1.73 -7.59 12.53
C LYS A 70 -3.26 -7.66 12.63
N ASP A 71 -3.88 -6.58 13.04
CA ASP A 71 -5.30 -6.45 13.38
C ASP A 71 -6.20 -6.20 12.17
N ASP A 72 -5.66 -5.70 11.05
CA ASP A 72 -6.42 -5.41 9.83
C ASP A 72 -5.68 -5.92 8.58
N PRO A 73 -5.73 -7.24 8.30
CA PRO A 73 -5.01 -7.84 7.19
C PRO A 73 -5.58 -7.39 5.81
N PRO A 74 -4.78 -7.50 4.73
CA PRO A 74 -5.26 -7.22 3.39
C PRO A 74 -6.25 -8.30 2.94
N LEU A 75 -7.08 -7.97 1.94
CA LEU A 75 -7.84 -8.99 1.21
C LEU A 75 -6.89 -9.99 0.54
N ASN A 76 -7.18 -11.28 0.66
CA ASN A 76 -6.25 -12.36 0.29
C ASN A 76 -6.76 -13.28 -0.83
N SER A 77 -7.97 -13.05 -1.33
CA SER A 77 -8.55 -13.83 -2.42
C SER A 77 -9.14 -12.93 -3.50
N THR A 78 -9.08 -13.42 -4.74
CA THR A 78 -9.72 -12.77 -5.89
C THR A 78 -11.20 -12.52 -5.63
N ALA A 79 -11.90 -13.48 -5.00
CA ALA A 79 -13.32 -13.33 -4.67
C ALA A 79 -13.61 -12.13 -3.75
N GLN A 80 -12.79 -11.91 -2.71
CA GLN A 80 -12.93 -10.74 -1.83
C GLN A 80 -12.63 -9.43 -2.57
N ILE A 81 -11.63 -9.42 -3.46
CA ILE A 81 -11.27 -8.21 -4.23
C ILE A 81 -12.37 -7.88 -5.25
N THR A 82 -12.90 -8.89 -5.95
CA THR A 82 -14.04 -8.73 -6.86
C THR A 82 -15.27 -8.21 -6.11
N GLU A 83 -15.56 -8.74 -4.91
CA GLU A 83 -16.65 -8.21 -4.07
C GLU A 83 -16.42 -6.75 -3.69
N LEU A 84 -15.20 -6.39 -3.29
CA LEU A 84 -14.83 -5.02 -2.99
C LEU A 84 -15.08 -4.09 -4.19
N GLN A 85 -14.61 -4.48 -5.37
CA GLN A 85 -14.77 -3.72 -6.62
C GLN A 85 -16.24 -3.55 -6.98
N GLN A 86 -17.04 -4.63 -6.90
CA GLN A 86 -18.48 -4.58 -7.14
C GLN A 86 -19.16 -3.58 -6.20
N ARG A 87 -18.91 -3.69 -4.88
CA ARG A 87 -19.53 -2.80 -3.89
C ARG A 87 -19.12 -1.34 -4.05
N LEU A 88 -17.87 -1.08 -4.42
CA LEU A 88 -17.41 0.28 -4.74
C LEU A 88 -18.14 0.81 -5.98
N THR A 89 -18.28 0.00 -7.02
CA THR A 89 -19.00 0.34 -8.25
C THR A 89 -20.47 0.65 -7.97
N ASP A 90 -21.14 -0.20 -7.19
CA ASP A 90 -22.55 -0.04 -6.82
C ASP A 90 -22.80 1.26 -6.04
N LYS A 91 -21.78 1.75 -5.32
CA LYS A 91 -21.82 3.03 -4.59
C LYS A 91 -21.36 4.22 -5.43
N GLY A 92 -21.09 4.01 -6.72
CA GLY A 92 -20.72 5.07 -7.67
C GLY A 92 -19.24 5.43 -7.69
N PHE A 93 -18.35 4.61 -7.11
CA PHE A 93 -16.91 4.81 -7.20
C PHE A 93 -16.34 4.05 -8.39
N ASP A 94 -15.65 4.76 -9.28
CA ASP A 94 -14.92 4.13 -10.39
C ASP A 94 -13.71 3.34 -9.87
N VAL A 95 -13.69 2.05 -10.21
CA VAL A 95 -12.59 1.11 -9.91
C VAL A 95 -11.92 0.59 -11.18
N GLY A 96 -12.33 1.05 -12.36
CA GLY A 96 -11.77 0.68 -13.67
C GLY A 96 -12.15 -0.72 -14.16
N GLY A 97 -12.95 -1.48 -13.40
CA GLY A 97 -13.37 -2.84 -13.72
C GLY A 97 -13.47 -3.73 -12.47
N ILE A 98 -14.13 -4.88 -12.63
CA ILE A 98 -14.30 -5.87 -11.56
C ILE A 98 -13.57 -7.15 -11.97
N ASP A 99 -12.24 -7.09 -11.91
CA ASP A 99 -11.31 -8.11 -12.40
C ASP A 99 -10.60 -8.89 -11.28
N GLY A 100 -10.87 -8.55 -10.02
CA GLY A 100 -10.20 -9.13 -8.86
C GLY A 100 -8.75 -8.67 -8.68
N VAL A 101 -8.30 -7.64 -9.40
CA VAL A 101 -6.95 -7.08 -9.34
C VAL A 101 -6.96 -5.74 -8.61
N LEU A 102 -6.10 -5.61 -7.59
CA LEU A 102 -5.89 -4.34 -6.89
C LEU A 102 -5.01 -3.40 -7.75
N GLY A 103 -5.61 -2.81 -8.77
CA GLY A 103 -5.00 -1.83 -9.68
C GLY A 103 -4.98 -0.41 -9.12
N ALA A 104 -4.46 0.53 -9.92
CA ALA A 104 -4.42 1.95 -9.59
C ALA A 104 -5.83 2.55 -9.46
N GLN A 105 -6.73 2.20 -10.38
CA GLN A 105 -8.14 2.60 -10.37
C GLN A 105 -8.87 2.06 -9.14
N THR A 106 -8.75 0.76 -8.82
CA THR A 106 -9.32 0.19 -7.59
C THR A 106 -8.84 0.92 -6.34
N ARG A 107 -7.53 1.23 -6.23
CA ARG A 107 -6.99 2.03 -5.11
C ARG A 107 -7.55 3.44 -5.06
N GLN A 108 -7.82 4.06 -6.20
CA GLN A 108 -8.45 5.38 -6.27
C GLN A 108 -9.90 5.33 -5.78
N GLY A 109 -10.68 4.33 -6.22
CA GLY A 109 -12.04 4.08 -5.73
C GLY A 109 -12.07 3.85 -4.21
N ILE A 110 -11.13 3.07 -3.67
CA ILE A 110 -10.98 2.89 -2.22
C ILE A 110 -10.74 4.22 -1.52
N ARG A 111 -9.82 5.06 -2.00
CA ARG A 111 -9.54 6.37 -1.37
C ARG A 111 -10.74 7.30 -1.42
N ALA A 112 -11.51 7.26 -2.52
CA ALA A 112 -12.74 8.03 -2.64
C ALA A 112 -13.78 7.58 -1.62
N PHE A 113 -13.99 6.27 -1.44
CA PHE A 113 -14.87 5.74 -0.40
C PHE A 113 -14.38 6.08 1.01
N GLN A 114 -13.09 5.88 1.29
CA GLN A 114 -12.47 6.25 2.57
C GLN A 114 -12.71 7.73 2.90
N ARG A 115 -12.61 8.63 1.91
CA ARG A 115 -12.89 10.06 2.10
C ARG A 115 -14.32 10.32 2.57
N ILE A 116 -15.31 9.72 1.92
CA ILE A 116 -16.74 9.91 2.28
C ILE A 116 -17.01 9.34 3.69
N GLN A 117 -16.34 8.25 4.04
CA GLN A 117 -16.43 7.64 5.37
C GLN A 117 -15.56 8.32 6.44
N GLN A 118 -14.91 9.45 6.12
CA GLN A 118 -13.99 10.17 7.02
C GLN A 118 -12.84 9.30 7.56
N LEU A 119 -12.40 8.31 6.76
CA LEU A 119 -11.25 7.46 7.04
C LEU A 119 -9.97 8.03 6.43
N PRO A 120 -8.78 7.64 6.93
CA PRO A 120 -7.51 7.89 6.25
C PRO A 120 -7.53 7.35 4.81
N GLN A 121 -7.18 8.21 3.85
CA GLN A 121 -7.26 7.92 2.41
C GLN A 121 -6.00 7.19 1.90
N ASP A 122 -5.64 6.07 2.53
CA ASP A 122 -4.43 5.31 2.20
C ASP A 122 -4.59 4.41 0.95
N GLY A 123 -5.83 4.09 0.57
CA GLY A 123 -6.11 3.18 -0.56
C GLY A 123 -5.87 1.71 -0.23
N TYR A 124 -5.76 1.34 1.05
CA TYR A 124 -5.48 -0.02 1.49
C TYR A 124 -6.75 -0.89 1.48
N ALA A 125 -6.72 -2.01 0.75
CA ALA A 125 -7.83 -2.96 0.65
C ALA A 125 -7.78 -3.94 1.83
N SER A 126 -8.29 -3.53 2.98
CA SER A 126 -8.32 -4.36 4.18
C SER A 126 -9.64 -5.11 4.38
N THR A 127 -9.62 -6.13 5.23
CA THR A 127 -10.84 -6.86 5.63
C THR A 127 -11.84 -5.94 6.34
N SER A 128 -11.38 -4.99 7.15
CA SER A 128 -12.26 -4.02 7.80
C SER A 128 -12.93 -3.07 6.80
N LEU A 129 -12.24 -2.67 5.73
CA LEU A 129 -12.81 -1.84 4.66
C LEU A 129 -13.95 -2.57 3.94
N LEU A 130 -13.73 -3.85 3.58
CA LEU A 130 -14.76 -4.67 2.94
C LEU A 130 -15.97 -4.86 3.87
N ALA A 131 -15.74 -5.06 5.17
CA ALA A 131 -16.82 -5.12 6.15
C ALA A 131 -17.65 -3.83 6.21
N ARG A 132 -17.02 -2.66 6.12
CA ARG A 132 -17.73 -1.36 6.05
C ARG A 132 -18.56 -1.24 4.78
N LEU A 133 -18.05 -1.69 3.64
CA LEU A 133 -18.80 -1.70 2.37
C LEU A 133 -19.99 -2.67 2.37
N ARG A 134 -19.96 -3.70 3.22
CA ARG A 134 -21.09 -4.62 3.44
C ARG A 134 -22.18 -4.02 4.33
N ALA A 135 -21.79 -3.13 5.25
CA ALA A 135 -22.71 -2.51 6.22
C ALA A 135 -23.32 -1.19 5.73
N ALA A 136 -22.66 -0.51 4.80
CA ALA A 136 -23.14 0.71 4.15
C ALA A 136 -24.05 0.40 2.97
#